data_AF-A0A934CBU4-F1
#
_entry.id   AF-A0A934CBU4-F1
#
_cell.length_a   1.000
_cell.length_b   1.000
_cell.length_c   1.000
_cell.angle_alpha   90.00
_cell.angle_beta   90.00
_cell.angle_gamma   90.00
#
_symmetry.space_group_name_H-M   'P 1'
#
loop_
_entity.id
_entity.type
_entity.pdbx_description
1 polymer ?
#
loop_
_entity_poly.entity_id
_entity_poly.type
_entity_poly.pdbx_seq_one_letter_code
_entity_poly.pdbx_strand_id
1 'polypeptide(L)'
;MANVKYKIKGNNKIPGYDSEIEVEVDDQYEAYSKEIPEPTPYQGFIITWFNSYGVREKTSRKDANVTYTVKLKKLPKGKRLFALYGGEVHELTTEDAGNGNIKFTLNVGDPPIGGGP
;
A
#
# COMPACT_ATOMS: atom_id res chain seq x y z
N MET A 1 13.75 18.79 -2.42
CA MET A 1 12.95 18.36 -3.60
C MET A 1 11.49 18.37 -3.19
N ALA A 2 10.57 18.61 -4.12
CA ALA A 2 9.14 18.68 -3.81
C ALA A 2 8.55 17.26 -3.77
N ASN A 3 7.64 16.98 -2.84
CA ASN A 3 6.90 15.73 -2.83
C ASN A 3 5.64 15.85 -3.68
N VAL A 4 5.29 14.77 -4.38
CA VAL A 4 4.08 14.64 -5.18
C VAL A 4 3.23 13.51 -4.62
N LYS A 5 1.91 13.69 -4.65
CA LYS A 5 0.92 12.73 -4.15
C LYS A 5 0.22 12.02 -5.29
N TYR A 6 0.17 10.71 -5.21
CA TYR A 6 -0.51 9.84 -6.16
C TYR A 6 -1.65 9.10 -5.47
N LYS A 7 -2.83 9.11 -6.10
CA LYS A 7 -3.98 8.33 -5.66
C LYS A 7 -4.04 7.03 -6.45
N ILE A 8 -3.77 5.92 -5.78
CA ILE A 8 -3.84 4.60 -6.39
C ILE A 8 -5.14 3.95 -5.95
N LYS A 9 -6.00 3.61 -6.91
CA LYS A 9 -7.22 2.85 -6.63
C LYS A 9 -6.88 1.39 -6.45
N GLY A 10 -7.42 0.80 -5.40
CA GLY A 10 -7.29 -0.61 -5.14
C GLY A 10 -8.45 -1.44 -5.71
N ASN A 11 -8.54 -2.68 -5.25
CA ASN A 11 -9.58 -3.64 -5.57
C ASN A 11 -10.95 -3.07 -5.15
N ASN A 12 -11.81 -2.84 -6.14
CA ASN A 12 -13.17 -2.35 -5.93
C ASN A 12 -14.17 -3.45 -5.59
N LYS A 13 -13.74 -4.72 -5.53
CA LYS A 13 -14.58 -5.86 -5.21
C LYS A 13 -14.79 -6.08 -3.71
N ILE A 14 -14.10 -5.32 -2.85
CA ILE A 14 -14.26 -5.42 -1.39
C ILE A 14 -15.37 -4.44 -0.96
N PRO A 15 -16.55 -4.91 -0.52
CA PRO A 15 -17.66 -4.04 -0.19
C PRO A 15 -17.34 -3.15 1.02
N GLY A 16 -17.72 -1.86 0.94
CA GLY A 16 -17.60 -0.92 2.06
C GLY A 16 -16.18 -0.47 2.39
N TYR A 17 -15.20 -0.78 1.54
CA TYR A 17 -13.80 -0.40 1.73
C TYR A 17 -13.36 0.63 0.68
N ASP A 18 -12.85 1.76 1.14
CA ASP A 18 -12.18 2.74 0.29
C ASP A 18 -10.74 2.26 0.08
N SER A 19 -10.50 1.62 -1.06
CA SER A 19 -9.20 1.05 -1.42
C SER A 19 -8.25 2.08 -2.06
N GLU A 20 -8.66 3.35 -2.10
CA GLU A 20 -7.79 4.44 -2.50
C GLU A 20 -6.71 4.66 -1.45
N ILE A 21 -5.47 4.60 -1.91
CA ILE A 21 -4.29 4.92 -1.10
C ILE A 21 -3.64 6.18 -1.67
N GLU A 22 -3.21 7.08 -0.80
CA GLU A 22 -2.37 8.22 -1.18
C GLU A 22 -0.91 7.84 -0.95
N VAL A 23 -0.12 7.80 -2.03
CA VAL A 23 1.32 7.53 -2.00
C VAL A 23 2.04 8.86 -2.23
N GLU A 24 2.87 9.26 -1.27
CA GLU A 24 3.67 10.48 -1.33
C GLU A 24 5.13 10.11 -1.61
N VAL A 25 5.64 10.53 -2.78
CA VAL A 25 7.00 10.29 -3.27
C VAL A 25 7.66 11.61 -3.70
N ASP A 26 8.97 11.60 -3.85
CA ASP A 26 9.72 12.72 -4.46
C ASP A 26 9.31 12.94 -5.94
N ASP A 27 9.35 14.19 -6.42
CA ASP A 27 8.87 14.59 -7.74
C ASP A 27 9.58 13.93 -8.94
N GLN A 28 10.75 13.32 -8.74
CA GLN A 28 11.42 12.53 -9.77
C GLN A 28 10.77 11.15 -9.98
N TYR A 29 9.94 10.68 -9.03
CA TYR A 29 9.27 9.38 -9.07
C TYR A 29 7.76 9.51 -9.30
N GLU A 30 7.15 8.45 -9.80
CA GLU A 30 5.70 8.28 -9.85
C GLU A 30 5.29 6.94 -9.24
N ALA A 31 4.14 6.92 -8.59
CA ALA A 31 3.48 5.68 -8.18
C ALA A 31 2.50 5.22 -9.27
N TYR A 32 2.44 3.92 -9.53
CA TYR A 32 1.57 3.32 -10.53
C TYR A 32 0.92 2.03 -10.02
N SER A 33 -0.29 1.72 -10.49
CA SER A 33 -1.00 0.48 -10.13
C SER A 33 -0.35 -0.76 -10.76
N LYS A 34 -0.27 -1.84 -9.99
CA LYS A 34 0.12 -3.18 -10.41
C LYS A 34 -1.08 -4.12 -10.34
N GLU A 35 -0.90 -5.32 -10.89
CA GLU A 35 -1.87 -6.40 -10.69
C GLU A 35 -1.97 -6.73 -9.20
N ILE A 36 -3.21 -6.92 -8.74
CA ILE A 36 -3.49 -7.26 -7.35
C ILE A 36 -3.34 -8.77 -7.20
N PRO A 37 -2.48 -9.26 -6.31
CA PRO A 37 -2.27 -10.69 -6.15
C PRO A 37 -3.50 -11.38 -5.56
N GLU A 38 -3.56 -12.69 -5.77
CA GLU A 38 -4.58 -13.54 -5.16
C GLU A 38 -4.48 -13.53 -3.62
N PRO A 39 -5.61 -13.70 -2.90
CA PRO A 39 -5.60 -13.78 -1.45
C PRO A 39 -4.59 -14.80 -0.92
N THR A 40 -3.86 -14.44 0.13
CA THR A 40 -2.73 -15.24 0.62
C THR A 40 -3.02 -15.78 2.03
N PRO A 41 -2.82 -17.10 2.28
CA PRO A 41 -2.90 -17.65 3.62
C PRO A 41 -1.79 -17.10 4.54
N TYR A 42 -2.15 -16.72 5.76
CA TYR A 42 -1.21 -16.26 6.77
C TYR A 42 -1.72 -16.58 8.18
N GLN A 43 -0.92 -17.29 8.98
CA GLN A 43 -1.18 -17.61 10.39
C GLN A 43 -2.62 -18.05 10.71
N GLY A 44 -3.22 -18.91 9.87
CA GLY A 44 -4.56 -19.45 10.10
C GLY A 44 -5.72 -18.57 9.60
N PHE A 45 -5.46 -17.47 8.91
CA PHE A 45 -6.47 -16.69 8.18
C PHE A 45 -6.03 -16.37 6.75
N ILE A 46 -6.93 -15.76 5.97
CA ILE A 46 -6.68 -15.33 4.59
C ILE A 46 -6.54 -13.81 4.55
N ILE A 47 -5.46 -13.32 3.94
CA ILE A 47 -5.24 -11.90 3.65
C ILE A 47 -5.92 -11.57 2.33
N THR A 48 -6.78 -10.56 2.34
CA THR A 48 -7.37 -10.00 1.12
C THR A 48 -6.55 -8.79 0.68
N TRP A 49 -5.94 -8.87 -0.50
CA TRP A 49 -5.20 -7.76 -1.09
C TRP A 49 -6.16 -6.72 -1.64
N PHE A 50 -6.03 -5.51 -1.14
CA PHE A 50 -6.89 -4.42 -1.56
C PHE A 50 -6.16 -3.47 -2.50
N ASN A 51 -4.84 -3.44 -2.57
CA ASN A 51 -4.13 -2.67 -3.58
C ASN A 51 -2.76 -3.27 -3.87
N SER A 52 -2.20 -2.93 -5.03
CA SER A 52 -0.86 -3.29 -5.47
C SER A 52 -0.33 -2.15 -6.32
N TYR A 53 0.84 -1.65 -5.97
CA TYR A 53 1.44 -0.51 -6.65
C TYR A 53 2.96 -0.64 -6.65
N GLY A 54 3.58 0.11 -7.55
CA GLY A 54 5.02 0.30 -7.54
C GLY A 54 5.41 1.76 -7.67
N VAL A 55 6.67 2.04 -7.40
CA VAL A 55 7.29 3.36 -7.56
C VAL A 55 8.40 3.25 -8.60
N ARG A 56 8.42 4.18 -9.56
CA ARG A 56 9.46 4.21 -10.60
C ARG A 56 9.89 5.63 -10.92
N GLU A 57 11.08 5.76 -11.50
CA GLU A 57 11.55 7.02 -12.06
C GLU A 57 10.66 7.45 -13.24
N LYS A 58 10.27 8.73 -13.28
CA LYS A 58 9.42 9.25 -14.37
C LYS A 58 10.08 9.16 -15.74
N THR A 59 11.39 9.41 -15.80
CA THR A 59 12.17 9.50 -17.04
C THR A 59 12.53 8.12 -17.58
N SER A 60 13.18 7.29 -16.77
CA SER A 60 13.68 5.98 -17.20
C SER A 60 12.63 4.88 -17.11
N ARG A 61 11.53 5.12 -16.37
CA ARG A 61 10.48 4.14 -16.06
C ARG A 61 11.00 2.91 -15.31
N LYS A 62 12.20 2.98 -14.73
CA LYS A 62 12.77 1.91 -13.90
C LYS A 62 12.18 1.96 -12.51
N ASP A 63 11.79 0.79 -12.01
CA ASP A 63 11.32 0.63 -10.63
C ASP A 63 12.41 1.08 -9.64
N ALA A 64 11.97 1.75 -8.58
CA ALA A 64 12.82 2.43 -7.63
C ALA A 64 12.48 1.98 -6.20
N ASN A 65 13.50 1.54 -5.47
CA ASN A 65 13.40 1.25 -4.05
C ASN A 65 13.63 2.54 -3.26
N VAL A 66 12.55 3.29 -3.02
CA VAL A 66 12.60 4.56 -2.31
C VAL A 66 11.69 4.54 -1.10
N THR A 67 12.00 5.38 -0.12
CA THR A 67 11.13 5.57 1.04
C THR A 67 9.94 6.45 0.66
N TYR A 68 8.73 6.00 0.97
CA TYR A 68 7.51 6.78 0.73
C TYR A 68 6.50 6.65 1.88
N THR A 69 5.64 7.66 1.99
CA THR A 69 4.55 7.68 2.95
C THR A 69 3.26 7.23 2.27
N VAL A 70 2.57 6.26 2.88
CA VAL A 70 1.25 5.83 2.44
C VAL A 70 0.20 6.31 3.43
N LYS A 71 -0.89 6.88 2.93
CA LYS A 71 -2.07 7.20 3.74
C LYS A 71 -3.29 6.42 3.29
N LEU A 72 -3.96 5.81 4.26
CA LEU A 72 -5.21 5.05 4.10
C LEU A 72 -6.33 5.73 4.89
N LYS A 73 -7.56 5.72 4.37
CA LYS A 73 -8.68 6.46 4.95
C LYS A 73 -9.08 6.04 6.37
N LYS A 74 -9.03 4.73 6.65
CA LYS A 74 -9.12 4.06 7.98
C LYS A 74 -9.17 2.55 7.78
N LEU A 75 -8.58 1.77 8.69
CA LEU A 75 -8.88 0.33 8.78
C LEU A 75 -10.09 0.08 9.67
N PRO A 76 -11.00 -0.83 9.30
CA PRO A 76 -12.05 -1.28 10.20
C PRO A 76 -11.47 -1.85 11.51
N LYS A 77 -12.21 -1.71 12.61
CA LYS A 77 -11.79 -2.23 13.93
C LYS A 77 -11.58 -3.75 13.87
N GLY A 78 -10.49 -4.23 14.47
CA GLY A 78 -10.15 -5.65 14.47
C GLY A 78 -9.62 -6.15 13.13
N LYS A 79 -9.08 -5.26 12.29
CA LYS A 79 -8.33 -5.62 11.08
C LYS A 79 -6.87 -5.30 11.26
N ARG A 80 -6.03 -6.16 10.70
CA ARG A 80 -4.58 -5.99 10.61
C ARG A 80 -4.18 -5.65 9.18
N LEU A 81 -3.13 -4.83 9.04
CA LEU A 81 -2.60 -4.42 7.75
C LEU A 81 -1.39 -5.28 7.40
N PHE A 82 -1.30 -5.71 6.14
CA PHE A 82 -0.22 -6.56 5.68
C PHE A 82 0.38 -6.01 4.39
N ALA A 83 1.67 -6.27 4.20
CA ALA A 83 2.40 -6.02 2.97
C ALA A 83 3.11 -7.29 2.50
N LEU A 84 3.11 -7.55 1.19
CA LEU A 84 3.87 -8.65 0.59
C LEU A 84 5.13 -8.09 -0.06
N TYR A 85 6.29 -8.26 0.55
CA TYR A 85 7.58 -7.88 -0.04
C TYR A 85 8.63 -8.95 0.21
N GLY A 86 9.61 -9.07 -0.69
CA GLY A 86 10.63 -10.12 -0.60
C GLY A 86 10.09 -11.55 -0.72
N GLY A 87 8.86 -11.72 -1.22
CA GLY A 87 8.17 -13.02 -1.27
C GLY A 87 7.51 -13.42 0.06
N GLU A 88 7.55 -12.57 1.07
CA GLU A 88 7.02 -12.85 2.41
C GLU A 88 5.95 -11.85 2.83
N VAL A 89 5.02 -12.33 3.66
CA VAL A 89 3.96 -11.51 4.23
C VAL A 89 4.46 -10.88 5.52
N HIS A 90 4.38 -9.56 5.60
CA HIS A 90 4.74 -8.78 6.76
C HIS A 90 3.53 -8.03 7.30
N GLU A 91 3.28 -8.15 8.61
CA GLU A 91 2.29 -7.32 9.29
C GLU A 91 2.87 -5.91 9.46
N LEU A 92 2.11 -4.90 9.04
CA LEU A 92 2.52 -3.51 9.16
C LEU A 92 2.01 -2.96 10.49
N THR A 93 2.94 -2.42 11.28
CA THR A 93 2.57 -1.53 12.38
C THR A 93 1.99 -0.24 11.78
N THR A 94 0.82 0.16 12.28
CA THR A 94 0.10 1.33 11.78
C THR A 94 -0.02 2.36 12.89
N GLU A 95 0.17 3.63 12.54
CA GLU A 95 -0.08 4.75 13.44
C GLU A 95 -1.28 5.56 12.93
N ASP A 96 -2.13 6.04 13.86
CA ASP A 96 -3.20 6.97 13.53
C ASP A 96 -2.57 8.32 13.17
N ALA A 97 -2.72 8.72 11.91
CA ALA A 97 -2.23 9.98 11.39
C ALA A 97 -3.23 11.14 11.59
N GLY A 98 -4.29 10.92 12.36
CA GLY A 98 -5.39 11.86 12.59
C GLY A 98 -6.53 11.71 11.58
N ASN A 99 -7.74 12.10 12.01
CA ASN A 99 -8.97 12.04 11.20
C ASN A 99 -9.31 10.62 10.68
N GLY A 100 -8.85 9.59 11.38
CA GLY A 100 -9.08 8.19 11.01
C GLY A 100 -8.12 7.65 9.95
N ASN A 101 -7.17 8.46 9.46
CA ASN A 101 -6.23 7.98 8.46
C ASN A 101 -5.08 7.20 9.09
N ILE A 102 -4.61 6.16 8.41
CA ILE A 102 -3.43 5.40 8.81
C ILE A 102 -2.25 5.82 7.98
N LYS A 103 -1.09 6.02 8.62
CA LYS A 103 0.19 6.26 7.95
C LYS A 103 1.17 5.14 8.23
N PHE A 104 1.92 4.74 7.19
CA PHE A 104 3.08 3.87 7.31
C PHE A 104 4.13 4.23 6.26
N THR A 105 5.36 3.82 6.53
CA THR A 105 6.54 4.08 5.68
C THR A 105 7.11 2.76 5.21
N LEU A 106 7.37 2.64 3.91
CA LEU A 106 8.03 1.48 3.32
C LEU A 106 9.31 1.92 2.63
N ASN A 107 10.36 1.10 2.72
CA ASN A 107 11.64 1.29 2.03
C ASN A 107 11.93 0.15 1.04
N VAL A 108 10.86 -0.52 0.62
CA VAL A 108 10.84 -1.59 -0.37
C VAL A 108 10.00 -1.09 -1.53
N GLY A 109 10.49 -1.31 -2.75
CA GLY A 109 9.94 -0.66 -3.95
C GLY A 109 8.43 -0.80 -4.06
N ASP A 110 7.88 -2.00 -3.86
CA ASP A 110 6.58 -2.28 -4.46
C ASP A 110 5.76 -3.40 -3.77
N PRO A 111 5.45 -3.36 -2.45
CA PRO A 111 4.57 -4.39 -1.90
C PRO A 111 3.09 -4.15 -2.25
N PRO A 112 2.37 -5.20 -2.68
CA PRO A 112 0.93 -5.29 -2.48
C PRO A 112 0.58 -5.03 -1.01
N ILE A 113 -0.54 -4.35 -0.77
CA ILE A 113 -1.06 -4.08 0.59
C ILE A 113 -2.44 -4.72 0.74
N GLY A 114 -2.61 -5.44 1.85
CA GLY A 114 -3.75 -6.29 2.14
C GLY A 114 -4.22 -6.19 3.58
N GLY A 115 -5.37 -6.80 3.86
CA GLY A 115 -5.99 -6.83 5.18
C GLY A 115 -6.38 -8.24 5.62
N GLY A 116 -6.18 -8.53 6.91
CA GLY A 116 -6.61 -9.77 7.56
C GLY A 116 -7.45 -9.50 8.82
N PRO A 117 -8.23 -10.48 9.29
CA PRO A 117 -8.91 -10.44 10.59
C PRO A 117 -7.95 -10.33 11.78
#